data_AF-A0A5E7HZD2-F1
#
_entry.id   AF-A0A5E7HZD2-F1
#
_cell.length_a   1.000
_cell.length_b   1.000
_cell.length_c   1.000
_cell.angle_alpha   90.00
_cell.angle_beta   90.00
_cell.angle_gamma   90.00
#
_symmetry.space_group_name_H-M   'P 1'
#
loop_
_entity.id
_entity.type
_entity.pdbx_description
1 polymer ?
#
loop_
_entity_poly.entity_id
_entity_poly.type
_entity_poly.pdbx_seq_one_letter_code
_entity_poly.pdbx_strand_id
1 'polypeptide(L)' 'MPETTFEMLPLEVQEEVRQLSVDLGWSLERAADEYLEMGRSLALQAQLKQVRRKAPVLSLVGHKKGLD' A
#
# COMPACT_ATOMS: atom_id res chain seq x y z
N MET A 1 22.99 -21.19 0.93
CA MET A 1 21.59 -21.05 0.48
C MET A 1 21.28 -19.57 0.56
N PRO A 2 20.78 -18.91 -0.50
CA PRO A 2 20.33 -17.52 -0.37
C PRO A 2 19.16 -17.49 0.63
N GLU A 3 19.13 -16.48 1.50
CA GLU A 3 17.99 -16.24 2.38
C GLU A 3 16.76 -15.96 1.53
N THR A 4 15.68 -16.67 1.82
CA THR A 4 14.41 -16.55 1.09
C THR A 4 13.67 -15.27 1.51
N THR A 5 12.79 -14.75 0.67
CA THR A 5 12.01 -13.53 0.99
C THR A 5 11.21 -13.74 2.27
N PHE A 6 10.67 -14.94 2.46
CA PHE A 6 9.99 -15.33 3.69
C PHE A 6 10.87 -15.22 4.94
N GLU A 7 12.13 -15.66 4.89
CA GLU A 7 13.04 -15.64 6.04
C GLU A 7 13.47 -14.22 6.44
N MET A 8 13.47 -13.29 5.49
CA MET A 8 13.76 -11.88 5.73
C MET A 8 12.60 -11.11 6.36
N LEU A 9 11.39 -11.70 6.43
CA LEU A 9 10.24 -11.04 7.04
C LEU A 9 10.35 -10.98 8.57
N PRO A 10 9.81 -9.94 9.21
CA PRO A 10 9.66 -9.91 10.67
C PRO A 10 8.90 -11.15 11.17
N LEU A 11 9.25 -11.66 12.36
CA LEU A 11 8.66 -12.86 12.94
C LEU A 11 7.11 -12.80 13.00
N GLU A 12 6.57 -11.64 13.36
CA GLU A 12 5.13 -11.38 13.41
C GLU A 12 4.45 -11.58 12.04
N VAL A 13 5.12 -11.17 10.97
CA VAL A 13 4.62 -11.27 9.59
C VAL A 13 4.80 -12.69 9.05
N GLN A 14 5.84 -13.41 9.47
CA GLN A 14 6.05 -14.79 9.06
C GLN A 14 4.89 -15.71 9.48
N GLU A 15 4.26 -15.45 10.62
CA GLU A 15 3.11 -16.26 11.08
C GLU A 15 1.88 -16.03 10.21
N GLU A 16 1.59 -14.77 9.84
CA GLU A 16 0.52 -14.44 8.89
C GLU A 16 0.77 -15.05 7.52
N VAL A 17 2.00 -14.98 7.00
CA VAL A 17 2.36 -15.55 5.70
C VAL A 17 2.28 -17.09 5.72
N ARG A 18 2.62 -17.75 6.84
CA ARG A 18 2.40 -19.20 6.99
C ARG A 18 0.93 -19.55 6.91
N GLN A 19 0.07 -18.80 7.60
CA GLN A 19 -1.37 -19.04 7.56
C GLN A 19 -1.92 -18.83 6.14
N LEU A 20 -1.53 -17.73 5.48
CA LEU A 20 -1.91 -17.43 4.09
C LEU A 20 -1.49 -18.54 3.12
N SER A 21 -0.26 -19.05 3.29
CA SER A 21 0.28 -20.16 2.51
C SER A 21 -0.56 -21.43 2.65
N VAL A 22 -0.96 -21.77 3.89
CA VAL A 22 -1.83 -22.92 4.18
C VAL A 22 -3.22 -22.72 3.59
N ASP A 23 -3.84 -21.55 3.81
CA ASP A 23 -5.21 -21.27 3.39
C ASP A 23 -5.37 -21.29 1.87
N LEU A 24 -4.34 -20.86 1.14
CA LEU A 24 -4.36 -20.74 -0.32
C LEU A 24 -3.62 -21.88 -1.04
N GLY A 25 -3.01 -22.79 -0.29
CA GLY A 25 -2.20 -23.89 -0.84
C GLY A 25 -0.99 -23.40 -1.64
N TRP A 26 -0.38 -22.29 -1.20
CA TRP A 26 0.77 -21.69 -1.87
C TRP A 26 2.09 -22.18 -1.26
N SER A 27 3.21 -21.88 -1.93
CA SER A 27 4.52 -21.97 -1.28
C SER A 27 4.71 -20.75 -0.37
N LEU A 28 5.53 -20.91 0.68
CA LEU A 28 5.86 -19.80 1.59
C LEU A 28 6.45 -18.61 0.85
N GLU A 29 7.30 -18.86 -0.16
CA GLU A 29 7.90 -17.79 -0.95
C GLU A 29 6.87 -17.03 -1.77
N ARG A 30 5.96 -17.74 -2.44
CA ARG A 30 4.88 -17.10 -3.19
C ARG A 30 3.96 -16.31 -2.26
N ALA A 31 3.62 -16.86 -1.10
CA ALA A 31 2.79 -16.17 -0.13
C ALA A 31 3.48 -14.91 0.42
N ALA A 32 4.80 -14.96 0.64
CA ALA A 32 5.59 -13.80 1.05
C ALA A 32 5.62 -12.70 -0.02
N ASP A 33 5.85 -13.07 -1.28
CA ASP A 33 5.85 -12.13 -2.39
C ASP A 33 4.50 -11.43 -2.57
N GLU A 34 3.41 -12.21 -2.58
CA GLU A 34 2.05 -11.68 -2.72
C GLU A 34 1.64 -10.81 -1.51
N TYR A 35 2.05 -11.20 -0.30
CA TYR A 35 1.81 -10.39 0.91
C TYR A 35 2.50 -9.03 0.81
N LEU A 36 3.75 -8.98 0.35
CA LEU A 36 4.50 -7.74 0.15
C LEU A 36 3.89 -6.87 -0.97
N GLU A 37 3.45 -7.48 -2.07
CA GLU A 37 2.74 -6.78 -3.15
C GLU A 37 1.43 -6.17 -2.68
N MET A 38 0.63 -6.90 -1.90
CA MET A 38 -0.58 -6.36 -1.28
C MET A 38 -0.27 -5.19 -0.34
N GLY A 39 0.78 -5.31 0.48
CA GLY A 39 1.24 -4.22 1.35
C GLY A 39 1.60 -2.95 0.57
N ARG A 40 2.34 -3.09 -0.54
CA ARG A 40 2.69 -1.98 -1.45
C ARG A 40 1.43 -1.33 -2.06
N SER A 41 0.49 -2.14 -2.53
CA SER A 41 -0.77 -1.65 -3.12
C SER A 41 -1.61 -0.85 -2.11
N LEU A 42 -1.72 -1.34 -0.86
CA LEU A 42 -2.43 -0.65 0.21
C LEU A 42 -1.74 0.68 0.59
N ALA A 43 -0.41 0.70 0.66
CA ALA A 43 0.35 1.92 0.94
C ALA A 43 0.12 2.99 -0.15
N LEU A 44 0.10 2.59 -1.43
CA LEU A 44 -0.22 3.49 -2.55
C LEU A 44 -1.65 4.04 -2.46
N GLN A 45 -2.64 3.20 -2.15
CA GLN A 45 -4.01 3.66 -1.95
C GLN A 45 -4.14 4.64 -0.77
N ALA A 46 -3.42 4.39 0.32
CA ALA A 46 -3.39 5.29 1.47
C ALA A 46 -2.79 6.66 1.11
N GLN A 47 -1.69 6.68 0.35
CA GLN A 47 -1.08 7.91 -0.16
C GLN A 47 -2.04 8.69 -1.08
N LEU A 48 -2.71 8.01 -2.02
CA LEU A 48 -3.70 8.66 -2.89
C LEU A 48 -4.87 9.26 -2.10
N LYS A 49 -5.34 8.59 -1.05
CA LYS A 49 -6.37 9.15 -0.14
C LYS A 49 -5.87 10.40 0.59
N GLN A 50 -4.61 10.43 1.02
CA GLN A 50 -4.02 11.62 1.67
C GLN A 50 -3.86 12.79 0.69
N VAL A 51 -3.42 12.53 -0.55
CA VAL A 51 -3.29 13.57 -1.59
C VAL A 51 -4.65 14.10 -2.01
N ARG A 52 -5.67 13.25 -2.16
CA ARG A 52 -7.03 13.67 -2.51
C ARG A 52 -7.67 14.56 -1.44
N ARG A 53 -7.36 14.34 -0.16
CA ARG A 53 -7.76 15.25 0.95
C ARG A 53 -7.02 16.58 0.93
N LYS A 54 -5.81 16.63 0.38
CA LYS A 54 -4.96 17.82 0.28
C LYS A 54 -4.98 18.49 -1.10
N ALA A 55 -5.82 18.05 -2.03
CA ALA A 55 -5.97 18.78 -3.29
C ALA A 55 -6.51 20.18 -2.95
N PRO A 56 -5.75 21.26 -3.17
CA PRO A 56 -6.28 22.59 -3.01
C PRO A 56 -7.36 22.69 -4.08
N VAL A 57 -8.62 22.77 -3.65
CA VAL A 57 -9.65 23.29 -4.53
C VAL A 57 -9.10 24.65 -4.91
N LEU A 58 -8.64 24.80 -6.16
CA LEU A 58 -8.35 26.10 -6.74
C LEU A 58 -9.68 26.83 -6.68
N SER A 59 -9.90 27.53 -5.57
CA SER A 59 -10.97 28.48 -5.42
C SER A 59 -10.68 29.54 -6.46
N LEU A 60 -11.29 29.37 -7.63
CA LEU A 60 -11.49 30.39 -8.64
C LEU A 60 -12.33 31.48 -7.96
N VAL A 61 -11.68 32.28 -7.13
CA VAL A 61 -12.25 33.50 -6.56
C VAL A 61 -12.43 34.43 -7.75
N GLY A 62 -13.67 34.53 -8.21
CA GLY A 62 -14.07 35.45 -9.26
C GLY A 62 -13.82 36.89 -8.81
N HIS A 63 -12.67 37.45 -9.19
CA HIS A 63 -12.45 38.88 -9.15
C HIS A 63 -13.08 39.52 -10.40
N LYS A 64 -14.41 39.57 -10.43
CA LYS A 64 -15.15 40.56 -11.23
C LYS A 64 -15.67 41.65 -10.31
N LYS A 65 -14.85 42.66 -10.03
CA LYS A 65 -15.27 44.05 -9.82
C LYS A 65 -14.07 44.90 -9.42
N GLY A 66 -13.76 45.89 -10.24
CA GLY A 66 -12.74 46.88 -9.96
C GLY A 66 -12.28 47.66 -11.20
N LEU A 67 -13.20 48.01 -12.09
CA LEU A 67 -13.02 49.06 -13.10
C LEU A 67 -14.38 49.75 -13.28
N ASP A 68 -14.69 50.64 -12.35
CA ASP A 68 -15.54 51.82 -12.53
C ASP A 68 -15.08 52.87 -11.51
#